data_AF-A0A949W9E9-F1
#
_entry.id   AF-A0A949W9E9-F1
#
_cell.length_a   1.000
_cell.length_b   1.000
_cell.length_c   1.000
_cell.angle_alpha   90.00
_cell.angle_beta   90.00
_cell.angle_gamma   90.00
#
_symmetry.space_group_name_H-M   'P 1'
#
loop_
_entity.id
_entity.type
_entity.pdbx_description
1 polymer ?
#
loop_
_entity_poly.entity_id
_entity_poly.type
_entity_poly.pdbx_seq_one_letter_code
_entity_poly.pdbx_strand_id
1 'polypeptide(L)'
;MNKSRNYFLFIKIGKEEHIDALQKKGHLYCNTIRSYRKMESETLRGDKHEGKAYMKQVKSLQLLIDNKVIATSERGNLIYDNPDDIGNLFCLYGVQSNTVDLNNFSEQLIVIKNDVKKLGEYALLIHFPEEFLKRIENKLKPINKLFNFHPVNYIDFKSYEGELSPFYKSNEYKGQNEIRLWIPNEKEDVFEFFIGDITDISYKMPVSMFNELTIKPE
;
A
#
# COMPACT_ATOMS: atom_id res chain seq x y z
N MET A 1 0.57 -3.75 21.98
CA MET A 1 1.91 -3.84 21.34
C MET A 1 1.94 -5.08 20.46
N ASN A 2 1.80 -4.92 19.14
CA ASN A 2 1.91 -6.02 18.18
C ASN A 2 3.40 -6.28 17.90
N LYS A 3 3.81 -7.56 17.82
CA LYS A 3 5.18 -7.99 17.46
C LYS A 3 5.74 -7.07 16.36
N SER A 4 6.81 -6.34 16.65
CA SER A 4 7.38 -5.38 15.71
C SER A 4 7.77 -6.11 14.43
N ARG A 5 7.05 -5.82 13.34
CA ARG A 5 7.45 -6.29 12.01
C ARG A 5 8.69 -5.50 11.65
N ASN A 6 9.86 -6.10 11.80
CA ASN A 6 11.12 -5.48 11.40
C ASN A 6 11.25 -5.62 9.89
N TYR A 7 11.05 -4.52 9.17
CA TYR A 7 11.34 -4.44 7.75
C TYR A 7 12.81 -4.07 7.57
N PHE A 8 13.53 -4.81 6.74
CA PHE A 8 14.93 -4.50 6.41
C PHE A 8 15.04 -3.82 5.04
N LEU A 9 14.00 -3.89 4.21
CA LEU A 9 13.97 -3.27 2.89
C LEU A 9 12.55 -2.77 2.56
N PHE A 10 12.47 -1.55 2.03
CA PHE A 10 11.29 -1.10 1.30
C PHE A 10 11.61 -0.97 -0.19
N ILE A 11 10.62 -1.22 -1.03
CA ILE A 11 10.77 -1.11 -2.48
C ILE A 11 9.67 -0.19 -3.01
N LYS A 12 10.07 0.86 -3.73
CA LYS A 12 9.15 1.68 -4.54
C LYS A 12 9.32 1.28 -6.00
N ILE A 13 8.23 1.10 -6.72
CA ILE A 13 8.25 0.78 -8.16
C ILE A 13 7.50 1.87 -8.91
N GLY A 14 8.04 2.31 -10.05
CA GLY A 14 7.46 3.36 -10.84
C GLY A 14 8.19 3.63 -12.15
N LYS A 15 7.80 4.72 -12.80
CA LYS A 15 8.51 5.28 -13.95
C LYS A 15 9.84 5.88 -13.49
N GLU A 16 10.82 5.94 -14.39
CA GLU A 16 12.16 6.41 -14.06
C GLU A 16 12.15 7.81 -13.44
N GLU A 17 11.40 8.75 -14.01
CA GLU A 17 11.36 10.14 -13.54
C GLU A 17 10.84 10.26 -12.11
N HIS A 18 9.89 9.40 -11.72
CA HIS A 18 9.34 9.37 -10.36
C HIS A 18 10.32 8.73 -9.38
N ILE A 19 11.02 7.67 -9.80
CA ILE A 19 12.04 7.02 -8.99
C ILE A 19 13.24 7.96 -8.77
N ASP A 20 13.66 8.67 -9.82
CA ASP A 20 14.72 9.68 -9.75
C ASP A 20 14.33 10.85 -8.84
N ALA A 21 13.10 11.35 -8.94
CA ALA A 21 12.61 12.40 -8.06
C ALA A 21 12.55 11.94 -6.59
N LEU A 22 12.10 10.71 -6.34
CA LEU A 22 12.11 10.12 -5.00
C LEU A 22 13.54 9.98 -4.46
N GLN A 23 14.47 9.47 -5.26
CA GLN A 23 15.85 9.25 -4.80
C GLN A 23 16.61 10.57 -4.57
N LYS A 24 16.65 11.45 -5.57
CA LYS A 24 17.52 12.64 -5.58
C LYS A 24 16.95 13.82 -4.80
N LYS A 25 15.62 13.85 -4.62
CA LYS A 25 14.94 14.97 -3.94
C LYS A 25 14.16 14.52 -2.71
N GLY A 26 13.99 13.21 -2.50
CA GLY A 26 13.08 12.71 -1.47
C GLY A 26 11.64 13.08 -1.76
N HIS A 27 11.25 13.18 -3.04
CA HIS A 27 9.90 13.60 -3.42
C HIS A 27 8.89 12.50 -3.13
N LEU A 28 8.09 12.68 -2.07
CA LEU A 28 6.97 11.81 -1.74
C LEU A 28 5.69 12.42 -2.32
N TYR A 29 5.23 11.84 -3.42
CA TYR A 29 3.94 12.14 -4.03
C TYR A 29 2.86 11.21 -3.45
N CYS A 30 2.03 11.73 -2.55
CA CYS A 30 0.97 10.96 -1.89
C CYS A 30 -0.39 11.26 -2.55
N ASN A 31 -0.94 10.27 -3.26
CA ASN A 31 -2.21 10.43 -3.96
C ASN A 31 -3.40 10.21 -3.01
N THR A 32 -4.57 10.72 -3.34
CA THR A 32 -5.77 10.58 -2.51
C THR A 32 -6.29 9.15 -2.52
N ILE A 33 -6.90 8.70 -1.41
CA ILE A 33 -7.60 7.40 -1.34
C ILE A 33 -8.63 7.27 -2.48
N ARG A 34 -9.33 8.36 -2.79
CA ARG A 34 -10.33 8.40 -3.86
C ARG A 34 -9.73 8.16 -5.25
N SER A 35 -8.52 8.64 -5.52
CA SER A 35 -7.82 8.32 -6.78
C SER A 35 -7.62 6.82 -6.94
N TYR A 36 -7.26 6.10 -5.87
CA TYR A 36 -7.12 4.64 -5.90
C TYR A 36 -8.45 3.90 -6.08
N ARG A 37 -9.57 4.44 -5.56
CA ARG A 37 -10.92 3.89 -5.82
C ARG A 37 -11.36 4.03 -7.28
N LYS A 38 -10.98 5.14 -7.92
CA LYS A 38 -11.37 5.48 -9.30
C LYS A 38 -10.45 4.85 -10.36
N MET A 39 -9.24 4.44 -9.99
CA MET A 39 -8.37 3.71 -10.90
C MET A 39 -9.03 2.38 -11.29
N GLU A 40 -9.23 2.18 -12.59
CA GLU A 40 -9.79 0.95 -13.12
C GLU A 40 -8.91 -0.26 -12.73
N SER A 41 -9.56 -1.42 -12.55
CA SER A 41 -8.96 -2.66 -12.05
C SER A 41 -7.78 -3.16 -12.90
N GLU A 42 -7.64 -2.68 -14.14
CA GLU A 42 -6.56 -3.04 -15.06
C GLU A 42 -5.19 -2.51 -14.62
N THR A 43 -5.15 -1.50 -13.75
CA THR A 43 -3.90 -0.82 -13.38
C THR A 43 -3.09 -1.52 -12.28
N LEU A 44 -3.60 -2.62 -11.69
CA LEU A 44 -3.07 -3.30 -10.49
C LEU A 44 -2.89 -2.39 -9.25
N ARG A 45 -3.14 -1.09 -9.37
CA ARG A 45 -2.89 -0.06 -8.36
C ARG A 45 -4.16 0.30 -7.60
N GLY A 46 -5.32 0.25 -8.25
CA GLY A 46 -6.62 0.58 -7.66
C GLY A 46 -7.31 -0.58 -6.96
N ASP A 47 -8.11 -0.26 -5.93
CA ASP A 47 -9.11 -1.15 -5.34
C ASP A 47 -10.41 -0.35 -5.14
N LYS A 48 -11.52 -0.84 -5.71
CA LYS A 48 -12.83 -0.19 -5.57
C LYS A 48 -13.33 -0.12 -4.11
N HIS A 49 -12.75 -0.92 -3.23
CA HIS A 49 -13.03 -0.98 -1.81
C HIS A 49 -11.98 -0.27 -0.94
N GLU A 50 -11.05 0.46 -1.55
CA GLU A 50 -9.98 1.18 -0.84
C GLU A 50 -10.54 2.19 0.17
N GLY A 51 -10.13 2.11 1.45
CA GLY A 51 -10.49 3.08 2.49
C GLY A 51 -12.00 3.19 2.78
N LYS A 52 -12.78 2.12 2.62
CA LYS A 52 -14.18 2.07 3.08
C LYS A 52 -14.21 2.07 4.62
N ALA A 53 -15.35 2.45 5.23
CA ALA A 53 -15.49 2.49 6.69
C ALA A 53 -15.86 1.13 7.27
N TYR A 54 -16.79 0.44 6.61
CA TYR A 54 -17.43 -0.74 7.18
C TYR A 54 -18.03 -1.61 6.08
N MET A 55 -17.97 -2.93 6.27
CA MET A 55 -18.64 -3.90 5.42
C MET A 55 -19.56 -4.79 6.25
N LYS A 56 -20.81 -4.94 5.80
CA LYS A 56 -21.82 -5.80 6.42
C LYS A 56 -22.32 -6.84 5.43
N GLN A 57 -22.39 -8.10 5.87
CA GLN A 57 -22.99 -9.17 5.10
C GLN A 57 -24.50 -9.17 5.32
N VAL A 58 -25.27 -9.11 4.25
CA VAL A 58 -26.74 -9.16 4.29
C VAL A 58 -27.21 -10.45 3.66
N LYS A 59 -28.13 -11.10 4.35
CA LYS A 59 -28.82 -12.30 3.85
C LYS A 59 -30.20 -11.89 3.39
N SER A 60 -30.66 -12.46 2.28
CA SER A 60 -32.02 -12.29 1.75
C SER A 60 -32.38 -10.83 1.42
N LEU A 61 -31.85 -10.35 0.30
CA LEU A 61 -32.18 -9.06 -0.31
C LEU A 61 -33.37 -9.20 -1.25
N GLN A 62 -34.23 -8.18 -1.29
CA GLN A 62 -35.29 -8.04 -2.27
C GLN A 62 -35.16 -6.70 -2.97
N LEU A 63 -35.24 -6.69 -4.30
CA LEU A 63 -35.42 -5.48 -5.09
C LEU A 63 -36.91 -5.27 -5.29
N LEU A 64 -37.44 -4.12 -4.88
CA LEU A 64 -38.86 -3.77 -5.03
C LEU A 64 -39.03 -2.57 -5.97
N ILE A 65 -40.07 -2.61 -6.81
CA ILE A 65 -40.62 -1.46 -7.54
C ILE A 65 -42.10 -1.41 -7.19
N ASP A 66 -42.59 -0.27 -6.69
CA ASP A 66 -43.98 -0.09 -6.24
C ASP A 66 -44.47 -1.21 -5.30
N ASN A 67 -43.63 -1.60 -4.33
CA ASN A 67 -43.86 -2.70 -3.38
C ASN A 67 -44.00 -4.11 -3.99
N LYS A 68 -43.77 -4.28 -5.30
CA LYS A 68 -43.69 -5.58 -5.95
C LYS A 68 -42.25 -6.06 -5.93
N VAL A 69 -42.02 -7.29 -5.46
CA VAL A 69 -40.69 -7.93 -5.54
C VAL A 69 -40.37 -8.21 -7.01
N ILE A 70 -39.28 -7.60 -7.49
CA ILE A 70 -38.78 -7.72 -8.87
C ILE A 70 -37.63 -8.72 -8.94
N ALA A 71 -36.80 -8.79 -7.90
CA ALA A 71 -35.71 -9.75 -7.81
C ALA A 71 -35.40 -10.06 -6.33
N THR A 72 -34.81 -11.22 -6.08
CA THR A 72 -34.29 -11.60 -4.76
C THR A 72 -32.85 -12.07 -4.89
N SER A 73 -32.08 -11.92 -3.80
CA SER A 73 -30.76 -12.51 -3.66
C SER A 73 -30.59 -13.06 -2.26
N GLU A 74 -30.06 -14.28 -2.13
CA GLU A 74 -29.81 -14.88 -0.81
C GLU A 74 -28.67 -14.19 -0.06
N ARG A 75 -27.79 -13.48 -0.78
CA ARG A 75 -26.60 -12.83 -0.24
C ARG A 75 -26.37 -11.46 -0.88
N GLY A 76 -25.82 -10.54 -0.11
CA GLY A 76 -25.23 -9.32 -0.64
C GLY A 76 -24.44 -8.57 0.42
N ASN A 77 -23.73 -7.53 -0.01
CA ASN A 77 -22.84 -6.78 0.85
C ASN A 77 -23.29 -5.33 0.90
N LEU A 78 -23.45 -4.78 2.10
CA LEU A 78 -23.55 -3.35 2.30
C LEU A 78 -22.17 -2.82 2.63
N ILE A 79 -21.72 -1.83 1.86
CA ILE A 79 -20.41 -1.20 2.02
C ILE A 79 -20.66 0.26 2.33
N TYR A 80 -20.23 0.69 3.50
CA TYR A 80 -20.38 2.06 3.95
C TYR A 80 -19.10 2.83 3.61
N ASP A 81 -19.26 3.94 2.89
CA ASP A 81 -18.20 4.91 2.73
C ASP A 81 -17.93 5.59 4.07
N ASN A 82 -16.66 5.83 4.37
CA ASN A 82 -16.28 6.73 5.44
C ASN A 82 -16.15 8.11 4.80
N PRO A 83 -17.07 9.06 5.05
CA PRO A 83 -16.91 10.42 4.53
C PRO A 83 -15.68 11.12 5.11
N ASP A 84 -15.15 10.65 6.24
CA ASP A 84 -14.01 11.23 6.94
C ASP A 84 -12.65 10.60 6.59
N ASP A 85 -12.60 9.54 5.76
CA ASP A 85 -11.34 8.98 5.25
C ASP A 85 -10.79 9.83 4.07
N ILE A 86 -10.68 11.14 4.31
CA ILE A 86 -9.97 12.07 3.45
C ILE A 86 -8.49 12.01 3.84
N GLY A 87 -7.64 11.69 2.88
CA GLY A 87 -6.23 11.51 3.14
C GLY A 87 -5.47 10.98 1.95
N ASN A 88 -4.17 10.91 2.13
CA ASN A 88 -3.22 10.60 1.08
C ASN A 88 -2.42 9.37 1.43
N LEU A 89 -2.18 8.53 0.42
CA LEU A 89 -1.42 7.31 0.55
C LEU A 89 -0.10 7.42 -0.21
N PHE A 90 0.95 6.91 0.42
CA PHE A 90 2.20 6.58 -0.24
C PHE A 90 2.50 5.10 0.00
N CYS A 91 2.37 4.31 -1.05
CA CYS A 91 2.49 2.86 -1.00
C CYS A 91 3.91 2.40 -1.33
N LEU A 92 4.38 1.39 -0.61
CA LEU A 92 5.66 0.70 -0.75
C LEU A 92 5.42 -0.81 -0.74
N TYR A 93 6.35 -1.58 -1.31
CA TYR A 93 6.44 -3.02 -1.10
C TYR A 93 7.38 -3.28 0.08
N GLY A 94 6.91 -4.02 1.07
CA GLY A 94 7.68 -4.36 2.27
C GLY A 94 8.44 -5.68 2.15
N VAL A 95 9.69 -5.74 2.59
CA VAL A 95 10.39 -7.02 2.82
C VAL A 95 10.70 -7.15 4.31
N GLN A 96 10.11 -8.17 4.94
CA GLN A 96 10.18 -8.39 6.39
C GLN A 96 11.35 -9.31 6.72
N SER A 97 12.01 -9.09 7.85
CA SER A 97 13.15 -9.94 8.27
C SER A 97 12.79 -11.42 8.42
N ASN A 98 11.53 -11.74 8.71
CA ASN A 98 11.04 -13.11 8.80
C ASN A 98 10.81 -13.79 7.43
N THR A 99 10.97 -13.07 6.31
CA THR A 99 11.00 -13.68 4.97
C THR A 99 12.38 -14.22 4.61
N VAL A 100 13.38 -14.00 5.47
CA VAL A 100 14.73 -14.54 5.35
C VAL A 100 14.87 -15.66 6.36
N ASP A 101 15.26 -16.85 5.90
CA ASP A 101 15.61 -17.96 6.79
C ASP A 101 16.99 -17.69 7.41
N LEU A 102 17.00 -17.12 8.61
CA LEU A 102 18.24 -16.81 9.33
C LEU A 102 19.05 -18.06 9.72
N ASN A 103 18.46 -19.26 9.65
CA ASN A 103 19.18 -20.51 9.89
C ASN A 103 19.92 -21.01 8.64
N ASN A 104 19.67 -20.38 7.49
CA ASN A 104 20.28 -20.73 6.22
C ASN A 104 21.32 -19.67 5.80
N PHE A 105 22.60 -20.02 5.96
CA PHE A 105 23.75 -19.17 5.59
C PHE A 105 24.06 -19.14 4.08
N SER A 106 23.28 -19.85 3.25
CA SER A 106 23.38 -19.76 1.78
C SER A 106 22.61 -18.56 1.24
N GLU A 107 22.89 -18.19 -0.02
CA GLU A 107 22.16 -17.13 -0.71
C GLU A 107 20.68 -17.50 -0.89
N GLN A 108 19.80 -16.58 -0.52
CA GLN A 108 18.35 -16.73 -0.59
C GLN A 108 17.76 -15.71 -1.56
N LEU A 109 17.00 -16.18 -2.55
CA LEU A 109 16.34 -15.32 -3.53
C LEU A 109 15.14 -14.59 -2.90
N ILE A 110 15.07 -13.27 -3.09
CA ILE A 110 13.85 -12.51 -2.80
C ILE A 110 12.86 -12.72 -3.94
N VAL A 111 11.81 -13.50 -3.69
CA VAL A 111 10.76 -13.73 -4.70
C VAL A 111 9.74 -12.60 -4.66
N ILE A 112 9.92 -11.62 -5.56
CA ILE A 112 8.91 -10.59 -5.84
C ILE A 112 7.95 -11.12 -6.90
N LYS A 113 6.63 -11.11 -6.61
CA LYS A 113 5.62 -11.64 -7.54
C LYS A 113 5.63 -10.89 -8.88
N ASN A 114 5.44 -11.63 -9.98
CA ASN A 114 5.50 -11.06 -11.33
C ASN A 114 4.51 -9.91 -11.58
N ASP A 115 3.34 -9.91 -10.95
CA ASP A 115 2.37 -8.81 -11.13
C ASP A 115 2.88 -7.49 -10.53
N VAL A 116 3.73 -7.55 -9.51
CA VAL A 116 4.35 -6.36 -8.91
C VAL A 116 5.34 -5.71 -9.89
N LYS A 117 5.95 -6.50 -10.79
CA LYS A 117 6.84 -6.00 -11.83
C LYS A 117 6.11 -5.16 -12.89
N LYS A 118 4.80 -5.32 -13.03
CA LYS A 118 3.97 -4.53 -13.96
C LYS A 118 3.69 -3.12 -13.42
N LEU A 119 4.09 -2.81 -12.19
CA LEU A 119 3.86 -1.49 -11.59
C LEU A 119 4.78 -0.41 -12.16
N GLY A 120 5.86 -0.75 -12.88
CA GLY A 120 6.77 0.24 -13.45
C GLY A 120 8.03 -0.39 -14.03
N GLU A 121 8.90 0.45 -14.56
CA GLU A 121 10.14 0.04 -15.24
C GLU A 121 11.33 0.03 -14.28
N TYR A 122 11.29 0.88 -13.25
CA TYR A 122 12.36 1.07 -12.27
C TYR A 122 11.85 0.84 -10.85
N ALA A 123 12.78 0.44 -9.99
CA ALA A 123 12.59 0.28 -8.59
C ALA A 123 13.64 1.06 -7.79
N LEU A 124 13.23 1.54 -6.62
CA LEU A 124 14.10 2.09 -5.60
C LEU A 124 14.08 1.16 -4.39
N LEU A 125 15.23 0.56 -4.10
CA LEU A 125 15.47 -0.25 -2.91
C LEU A 125 15.90 0.68 -1.78
N ILE A 126 15.05 0.90 -0.78
CA ILE A 126 15.35 1.70 0.41
C ILE A 126 15.84 0.75 1.50
N HIS A 127 17.16 0.63 1.61
CA HIS A 127 17.84 -0.38 2.45
C HIS A 127 18.12 0.11 3.88
N PHE A 128 17.69 1.34 4.23
CA PHE A 128 17.65 1.80 5.62
C PHE A 128 16.24 2.32 5.99
N PRO A 129 15.27 1.41 6.21
CA PRO A 129 13.88 1.75 6.53
C PRO A 129 13.69 2.76 7.68
N GLU A 130 14.46 2.61 8.76
CA GLU A 130 14.33 3.47 9.94
C GLU A 130 14.72 4.92 9.65
N GLU A 131 15.85 5.14 8.97
CA GLU A 131 16.31 6.48 8.59
C GLU A 131 15.34 7.11 7.57
N PHE A 132 14.78 6.33 6.64
CA PHE A 132 13.74 6.82 5.73
C PHE A 132 12.50 7.33 6.48
N LEU A 133 11.98 6.54 7.44
CA LEU A 133 10.82 6.94 8.26
C LEU A 133 11.13 8.15 9.15
N LYS A 134 12.34 8.22 9.71
CA LYS A 134 12.81 9.36 10.50
C LYS A 134 12.88 10.64 9.66
N ARG A 135 13.35 10.57 8.41
CA ARG A 135 13.36 11.74 7.50
C ARG A 135 11.95 12.20 7.16
N ILE A 136 11.01 11.29 6.98
CA ILE A 136 9.58 11.61 6.82
C ILE A 136 9.04 12.34 8.05
N GLU A 137 9.24 11.77 9.25
CA GLU A 137 8.77 12.37 10.50
C GLU A 137 9.33 13.78 10.69
N ASN A 138 10.63 13.97 10.44
CA ASN A 138 11.30 15.26 10.53
C ASN A 138 10.71 16.31 9.57
N LYS A 139 10.09 15.91 8.45
CA LYS A 139 9.43 16.83 7.52
C LYS A 139 7.97 17.10 7.87
N LEU A 140 7.25 16.12 8.39
CA LEU A 140 5.83 16.26 8.69
C LEU A 140 5.56 16.91 10.06
N LYS A 141 6.43 16.67 11.04
CA LYS A 141 6.28 17.21 12.41
C LYS A 141 6.24 18.75 12.46
N PRO A 142 7.11 19.51 11.76
CA PRO A 142 7.08 20.98 11.81
C PRO A 142 5.81 21.61 11.23
N ILE A 143 5.08 20.89 10.37
CA ILE A 143 3.82 21.34 9.76
C ILE A 143 2.59 20.72 10.45
N ASN A 144 2.76 20.16 11.65
CA ASN A 144 1.72 19.47 12.43
C ASN A 144 0.96 18.40 11.63
N LYS A 145 1.64 17.70 10.72
CA LYS A 145 1.07 16.56 10.01
C LYS A 145 1.43 15.27 10.71
N LEU A 146 0.41 14.52 11.11
CA LEU A 146 0.54 13.16 11.59
C LEU A 146 0.46 12.20 10.40
N PHE A 147 1.12 11.05 10.53
CA PHE A 147 1.00 9.96 9.58
C PHE A 147 0.92 8.63 10.31
N ASN A 148 0.27 7.67 9.68
CA ASN A 148 0.25 6.28 10.10
C ASN A 148 1.03 5.46 9.09
N PHE A 149 1.87 4.53 9.56
CA PHE A 149 2.67 3.66 8.71
C PHE A 149 2.42 2.21 9.05
N HIS A 150 1.62 1.53 8.23
CA HIS A 150 1.21 0.16 8.51
C HIS A 150 1.14 -0.71 7.26
N PRO A 151 1.40 -2.02 7.41
CA PRO A 151 1.14 -2.99 6.37
C PRO A 151 -0.35 -3.07 6.04
N VAL A 152 -0.64 -3.39 4.80
CA VAL A 152 -2.00 -3.66 4.34
C VAL A 152 -2.48 -5.02 4.84
N ASN A 153 -3.69 -5.03 5.39
CA ASN A 153 -4.46 -6.21 5.75
C ASN A 153 -5.29 -6.66 4.55
N TYR A 154 -5.00 -7.86 4.08
CA TYR A 154 -5.69 -8.45 2.96
C TYR A 154 -6.86 -9.32 3.45
N ILE A 155 -8.06 -9.03 2.95
CA ILE A 155 -9.30 -9.67 3.38
C ILE A 155 -10.11 -10.18 2.19
N ASP A 156 -10.90 -11.23 2.43
CA ASP A 156 -11.89 -11.68 1.45
C ASP A 156 -13.19 -10.90 1.68
N PHE A 157 -13.48 -9.96 0.78
CA PHE A 157 -14.69 -9.13 0.86
C PHE A 157 -16.00 -9.94 0.67
N LYS A 158 -15.93 -11.21 0.25
CA LYS A 158 -17.12 -12.08 0.19
C LYS A 158 -17.51 -12.64 1.56
N SER A 159 -16.60 -12.63 2.53
CA SER A 159 -16.79 -13.25 3.84
C SER A 159 -16.50 -12.31 5.02
N TYR A 160 -15.83 -11.19 4.78
CA TYR A 160 -15.50 -10.22 5.81
C TYR A 160 -16.71 -9.38 6.25
N GLU A 161 -16.84 -9.20 7.56
CA GLU A 161 -17.75 -8.25 8.21
C GLU A 161 -16.96 -7.50 9.29
N GLY A 162 -17.05 -6.17 9.30
CA GLY A 162 -16.33 -5.34 10.26
C GLY A 162 -15.86 -4.00 9.72
N GLU A 163 -15.12 -3.31 10.59
CA GLU A 163 -14.49 -2.03 10.28
C GLU A 163 -13.36 -2.17 9.26
N LEU A 164 -13.30 -1.20 8.36
CA LEU A 164 -12.28 -1.08 7.36
C LEU A 164 -11.52 0.23 7.60
N SER A 165 -10.33 0.32 7.03
CA SER A 165 -9.49 1.50 7.11
C SER A 165 -8.67 1.64 5.83
N PRO A 166 -7.91 2.73 5.67
CA PRO A 166 -6.98 2.90 4.55
C PRO A 166 -5.88 1.83 4.47
N PHE A 167 -5.81 0.90 5.41
CA PHE A 167 -4.89 -0.23 5.43
C PHE A 167 -5.54 -1.57 5.06
N TYR A 168 -6.73 -1.58 4.46
CA TYR A 168 -7.37 -2.81 3.98
C TYR A 168 -7.44 -2.86 2.46
N LYS A 169 -7.32 -4.07 1.91
CA LYS A 169 -7.40 -4.35 0.47
C LYS A 169 -7.93 -5.76 0.21
N SER A 170 -8.47 -5.99 -0.98
CA SER A 170 -8.90 -7.32 -1.41
C SER A 170 -7.75 -8.33 -1.39
N ASN A 171 -8.02 -9.56 -0.95
CA ASN A 171 -7.09 -10.70 -0.98
C ASN A 171 -6.50 -10.98 -2.38
N GLU A 172 -7.18 -10.56 -3.44
CA GLU A 172 -6.68 -10.64 -4.82
C GLU A 172 -5.35 -9.88 -4.99
N TYR A 173 -5.11 -8.84 -4.19
CA TYR A 173 -3.89 -8.02 -4.22
C TYR A 173 -2.84 -8.43 -3.19
N LYS A 174 -3.02 -9.54 -2.47
CA LYS A 174 -2.10 -10.02 -1.43
C LYS A 174 -0.66 -10.18 -1.92
N GLY A 175 -0.48 -10.39 -3.21
CA GLY A 175 0.83 -10.46 -3.86
C GLY A 175 1.69 -9.21 -3.78
N GLN A 176 1.09 -8.04 -3.48
CA GLN A 176 1.78 -6.76 -3.47
C GLN A 176 2.57 -6.49 -2.18
N ASN A 177 2.36 -7.29 -1.13
CA ASN A 177 3.01 -7.13 0.18
C ASN A 177 3.11 -5.66 0.63
N GLU A 178 2.00 -4.95 0.47
CA GLU A 178 1.94 -3.50 0.48
C GLU A 178 2.08 -2.96 1.92
N ILE A 179 2.87 -1.91 2.07
CA ILE A 179 2.90 -1.06 3.26
C ILE A 179 2.49 0.33 2.82
N ARG A 180 1.63 0.97 3.62
CA ARG A 180 1.15 2.32 3.34
C ARG A 180 1.68 3.27 4.39
N LEU A 181 2.13 4.41 3.92
CA LEU A 181 2.10 5.64 4.69
C LEU A 181 0.77 6.34 4.38
N TRP A 182 -0.02 6.60 5.41
CA TRP A 182 -1.29 7.33 5.30
C TRP A 182 -1.20 8.65 6.07
N ILE A 183 -1.52 9.76 5.39
CA ILE A 183 -1.58 11.10 5.95
C ILE A 183 -3.05 11.54 5.92
N PRO A 184 -3.73 11.66 7.07
CA PRO A 184 -5.04 12.28 7.14
C PRO A 184 -4.98 13.72 6.64
N ASN A 185 -5.94 14.12 5.81
CA ASN A 185 -6.05 15.47 5.29
C ASN A 185 -7.52 15.90 5.23
N GLU A 186 -7.75 17.20 5.13
CA GLU A 186 -9.10 17.77 5.06
C GLU A 186 -9.58 17.96 3.61
N LYS A 187 -8.66 17.85 2.64
CA LYS A 187 -8.92 18.10 1.22
C LYS A 187 -8.56 16.87 0.39
N GLU A 188 -9.36 16.61 -0.64
CA GLU A 188 -9.11 15.58 -1.65
C GLU A 188 -8.13 16.06 -2.74
N ASP A 189 -7.00 16.60 -2.32
CA ASP A 189 -5.91 17.01 -3.21
C ASP A 189 -4.68 16.15 -2.98
N VAL A 190 -3.81 16.08 -3.99
CA VAL A 190 -2.49 15.45 -3.85
C VAL A 190 -1.73 16.16 -2.73
N PHE A 191 -1.10 15.37 -1.87
CA PHE A 191 -0.21 15.89 -0.84
C PHE A 191 1.22 15.46 -1.19
N GLU A 192 2.10 16.43 -1.37
CA GLU A 192 3.49 16.17 -1.72
C GLU A 192 4.45 16.92 -0.80
N PHE A 193 5.59 16.28 -0.52
CA PHE A 193 6.64 16.86 0.30
C PHE A 193 8.01 16.24 -0.06
N PHE A 194 9.07 16.84 0.46
CA PHE A 194 10.45 16.48 0.12
C PHE A 194 11.24 16.14 1.38
N ILE A 195 11.78 14.93 1.44
CA ILE A 195 12.61 14.45 2.57
C ILE A 195 14.11 14.67 2.36
N GLY A 196 14.50 15.29 1.23
CA GLY A 196 15.90 15.46 0.82
C GLY A 196 16.42 14.25 0.04
N ASP A 197 17.63 14.37 -0.49
CA ASP A 197 18.31 13.26 -1.17
C ASP A 197 18.38 12.03 -0.24
N ILE A 198 18.06 10.85 -0.77
CA ILE A 198 18.10 9.56 -0.06
C ILE A 198 19.00 8.54 -0.75
N THR A 199 19.91 8.97 -1.62
CA THR A 199 20.88 8.10 -2.32
C THR A 199 21.77 7.35 -1.33
N ASP A 200 22.02 7.91 -0.15
CA ASP A 200 22.79 7.27 0.93
C ASP A 200 22.08 6.09 1.59
N ILE A 201 20.75 6.01 1.45
CA ILE A 201 19.90 4.96 2.01
C ILE A 201 19.10 4.21 0.94
N SER A 202 19.43 4.40 -0.34
CA SER A 202 18.69 3.77 -1.42
C SER A 202 19.50 3.45 -2.68
N TYR A 203 19.06 2.40 -3.37
CA TYR A 203 19.65 1.93 -4.62
C TYR A 203 18.59 1.85 -5.72
N LYS A 204 18.81 2.54 -6.85
CA LYS A 204 17.93 2.49 -8.03
C LYS A 204 18.35 1.33 -8.93
N MET A 205 17.37 0.58 -9.42
CA MET A 205 17.59 -0.52 -10.37
C MET A 205 16.42 -0.65 -11.36
N PRO A 206 16.66 -1.22 -12.56
CA PRO A 206 15.57 -1.72 -13.41
C PRO A 206 14.81 -2.87 -12.74
N VAL A 207 13.49 -2.93 -12.94
CA VAL A 207 12.63 -4.00 -12.42
C VAL A 207 12.98 -5.37 -13.02
N SER A 208 13.57 -5.41 -14.22
CA SER A 208 14.04 -6.65 -14.85
C SER A 208 15.06 -7.41 -14.00
N MET A 209 15.82 -6.71 -13.16
CA MET A 209 16.83 -7.28 -12.27
C MET A 209 16.26 -7.83 -10.96
N PHE A 210 14.95 -7.79 -10.73
CA PHE A 210 14.34 -8.32 -9.48
C PHE A 210 14.65 -9.81 -9.23
N ASN A 211 14.83 -10.59 -10.29
CA ASN A 211 15.17 -12.01 -10.15
C ASN A 211 16.62 -12.25 -9.68
N GLU A 212 17.44 -11.20 -9.62
CA GLU A 212 18.85 -11.26 -9.22
C GLU A 212 19.02 -10.87 -7.73
N LEU A 213 17.95 -10.47 -7.05
CA LEU A 213 18.00 -10.08 -5.64
C LEU A 213 18.20 -11.29 -4.74
N THR A 214 19.41 -11.41 -4.20
CA THR A 214 19.76 -12.41 -3.18
C THR A 214 20.04 -11.75 -1.84
N ILE A 215 19.74 -12.47 -0.76
CA ILE A 215 20.07 -12.11 0.62
C ILE A 215 20.97 -13.22 1.16
N LYS A 216 22.00 -12.83 1.90
CA LYS A 216 22.87 -13.75 2.61
C LYS A 216 23.03 -13.24 4.05
N PRO A 217 22.85 -14.08 5.07
CA PRO A 217 23.23 -13.73 6.44
C PRO A 217 24.74 -13.46 6.52
N GLU A 218 25.13 -12.41 7.25
CA GLU A 218 26.53 -12.14 7.59
C GLU A 218 27.06 -13.08 8.68
#